data_AF-L8TII1-F1
#
_entry.id   AF-L8TII1-F1
#
_cell.length_a   1.000
_cell.length_b   1.000
_cell.length_c   1.000
_cell.angle_alpha   90.00
_cell.angle_beta   90.00
_cell.angle_gamma   90.00
#
_symmetry.space_group_name_H-M   'P 1'
#
loop_
_entity.id
_entity.type
_entity.pdbx_description
1 polymer ?
#
loop_
_entity_poly.entity_id
_entity_poly.type
_entity_poly.pdbx_seq_one_letter_code
_entity_poly.pdbx_strand_id
1 'polypeptide(L)'
;MTSAGRFAPSPSGELHVGNLRTAMLAWLFARSTGRSFLLRVEDLDRARAGAEAVQLRDLEAVGVTWDGGVVRQTARGRLYEDAIRRLGDAGLTYECFCTRREIQEAPSAPHAPQGAYPGTCRNLDPAEREFKRSIRPAAIRLRSAVQEFTVHDVLHGEFPGVVDDFVLRRNDGVVAYNLAVVVDDADQGVDQVVRGDDLLPSTPRQAYLASLLNIPLPEYAHVPLVVNSDGARLAKRDGAVTLADLAGAGVSANAVRDRLLASLNLPAGTLEQALAAFNPATLPRQPWVWSGP
;
A
#
# COMPACT_ATOMS: atom_id res chain seq x y z
N MET A 1 -15.94 -18.50 1.10
CA MET A 1 -14.82 -17.57 1.33
C MET A 1 -15.44 -16.24 1.71
N THR A 2 -15.00 -15.60 2.79
CA THR A 2 -15.50 -14.29 3.20
C THR A 2 -14.76 -13.22 2.40
N SER A 3 -15.43 -12.58 1.46
CA SER A 3 -14.89 -11.46 0.68
C SER A 3 -14.69 -10.22 1.55
N ALA A 4 -13.57 -9.53 1.36
CA ALA A 4 -13.19 -8.39 2.18
C ALA A 4 -12.50 -7.28 1.40
N GLY A 5 -12.81 -6.04 1.75
CA GLY A 5 -11.92 -4.90 1.55
C GLY A 5 -11.06 -4.65 2.79
N ARG A 6 -10.05 -3.78 2.68
CA ARG A 6 -9.22 -3.39 3.83
C ARG A 6 -8.64 -1.98 3.76
N PHE A 7 -8.36 -1.43 4.92
CA PHE A 7 -7.40 -0.33 5.08
C PHE A 7 -6.13 -0.86 5.76
N ALA A 8 -4.96 -0.44 5.25
CA ALA A 8 -3.68 -0.98 5.68
C ALA A 8 -2.64 0.12 5.99
N PRO A 9 -2.77 0.86 7.11
CA PRO A 9 -1.84 1.94 7.44
C PRO A 9 -0.55 1.41 8.05
N SER A 10 0.57 2.06 7.73
CA SER A 10 1.82 1.89 8.48
C SER A 10 1.80 2.78 9.74
N PRO A 11 2.23 2.30 10.91
CA PRO A 11 2.23 3.05 12.16
C PRO A 11 3.45 3.99 12.28
N SER A 12 3.79 4.71 11.20
CA SER A 12 4.96 5.62 11.15
C SER A 12 4.66 7.03 11.66
N GLY A 13 3.38 7.38 11.84
CA GLY A 13 2.93 8.70 12.25
C GLY A 13 1.42 8.77 12.48
N GLU A 14 0.92 9.98 12.75
CA GLU A 14 -0.53 10.26 12.75
C GLU A 14 -1.10 10.16 11.33
N LEU A 15 -2.39 9.84 11.21
CA LEU A 15 -3.10 9.91 9.93
C LEU A 15 -3.35 11.38 9.59
N HIS A 16 -2.99 11.79 8.38
CA HIS A 16 -3.46 13.06 7.83
C HIS A 16 -4.84 12.88 7.17
N VAL A 17 -5.54 13.98 6.89
CA VAL A 17 -6.86 14.00 6.24
C VAL A 17 -6.91 13.21 4.94
N GLY A 18 -5.82 13.20 4.16
CA GLY A 18 -5.68 12.32 3.00
C GLY A 18 -5.78 10.82 3.32
N ASN A 19 -5.13 10.34 4.39
CA ASN A 19 -5.26 8.95 4.81
C ASN A 19 -6.69 8.63 5.26
N LEU A 20 -7.32 9.54 6.00
CA LEU A 20 -8.70 9.37 6.48
C LEU A 20 -9.69 9.32 5.31
N ARG A 21 -9.51 10.18 4.29
CA ARG A 21 -10.31 10.17 3.07
C ARG A 21 -10.17 8.83 2.32
N THR A 22 -8.95 8.31 2.18
CA THR A 22 -8.71 7.00 1.57
C THR A 22 -9.33 5.87 2.40
N ALA A 23 -9.25 5.94 3.74
CA ALA A 23 -9.87 4.94 4.62
C ALA A 23 -11.40 4.94 4.51
N MET A 24 -12.03 6.13 4.47
CA MET A 24 -13.48 6.28 4.25
C MET A 24 -13.89 5.72 2.90
N LEU A 25 -13.13 6.00 1.83
CA LEU A 25 -13.38 5.42 0.51
C LEU A 25 -13.26 3.90 0.53
N ALA A 26 -12.19 3.34 1.10
CA ALA A 26 -12.00 1.90 1.20
C ALA A 26 -13.17 1.23 1.96
N TRP A 27 -13.67 1.88 3.02
CA TRP A 27 -14.84 1.43 3.76
C TRP A 27 -16.10 1.47 2.89
N LEU A 28 -16.36 2.57 2.18
CA LEU A 28 -17.54 2.73 1.32
C LEU A 28 -17.56 1.71 0.17
N PHE A 29 -16.42 1.49 -0.49
CA PHE A 29 -16.26 0.45 -1.53
C PHE A 29 -16.55 -0.96 -0.99
N ALA A 30 -16.02 -1.31 0.18
CA ALA A 30 -16.26 -2.62 0.77
C ALA A 30 -17.73 -2.80 1.15
N ARG A 31 -18.29 -1.84 1.90
CA ARG A 31 -19.67 -1.92 2.42
C ARG A 31 -20.71 -1.84 1.32
N SER A 32 -20.49 -1.08 0.24
CA SER A 32 -21.44 -0.96 -0.88
C SER A 32 -21.61 -2.26 -1.67
N THR A 33 -20.69 -3.20 -1.50
CA THR A 33 -20.71 -4.52 -2.14
C THR A 33 -20.97 -5.65 -1.15
N GLY A 34 -21.31 -5.32 0.11
CA GLY A 34 -21.57 -6.30 1.16
C GLY A 34 -20.32 -7.03 1.68
N ARG A 35 -19.12 -6.55 1.33
CA ARG A 35 -17.85 -7.13 1.82
C ARG A 35 -17.62 -6.77 3.28
N SER A 36 -16.88 -7.63 3.98
CA SER A 36 -16.27 -7.24 5.24
C SER A 36 -15.22 -6.14 5.02
N PHE A 37 -14.96 -5.34 6.04
CA PHE A 37 -13.91 -4.33 6.01
C PHE A 37 -12.87 -4.59 7.09
N LEU A 38 -11.65 -4.92 6.71
CA LEU A 38 -10.59 -5.31 7.62
C LEU A 38 -9.60 -4.16 7.87
N LEU A 39 -8.92 -4.22 9.01
CA LEU A 39 -7.81 -3.33 9.32
C LEU A 39 -6.52 -4.13 9.54
N ARG A 40 -5.47 -3.75 8.81
CA ARG A 40 -4.13 -4.35 8.94
C ARG A 40 -3.07 -3.27 9.18
N VAL A 41 -2.33 -3.38 10.27
CA VAL A 41 -1.22 -2.48 10.57
C VAL A 41 0.05 -3.00 9.88
N GLU A 42 0.63 -2.19 9.00
CA GLU A 42 1.84 -2.51 8.22
C GLU A 42 3.10 -2.09 9.00
N ASP A 43 3.44 -2.87 10.04
CA ASP A 43 4.46 -2.60 11.05
C ASP A 43 5.81 -3.31 10.81
N LEU A 44 6.12 -3.71 9.58
CA LEU A 44 7.41 -4.33 9.23
C LEU A 44 8.57 -3.33 9.23
N ASP A 45 8.29 -2.06 8.94
CA ASP A 45 9.23 -0.95 9.10
C ASP A 45 9.10 -0.32 10.49
N ARG A 46 10.05 0.56 10.84
CA ARG A 46 10.11 1.20 12.16
C ARG A 46 8.80 1.93 12.49
N ALA A 47 8.07 1.40 13.46
CA ALA A 47 6.88 2.03 14.02
C ALA A 47 7.24 3.20 14.97
N ARG A 48 6.41 4.24 14.96
CA ARG A 48 6.42 5.30 15.99
C ARG A 48 5.59 4.83 17.17
N ALA A 49 6.17 4.88 18.37
CA ALA A 49 5.48 4.48 19.59
C ALA A 49 4.14 5.23 19.75
N GLY A 50 3.07 4.49 20.05
CA GLY A 50 1.72 5.03 20.23
C GLY A 50 0.99 5.45 18.94
N ALA A 51 1.65 5.41 17.77
CA ALA A 51 1.03 5.82 16.51
C ALA A 51 -0.17 4.93 16.18
N GLU A 52 -0.05 3.60 16.29
CA GLU A 52 -1.17 2.68 16.03
C GLU A 52 -2.43 3.09 16.81
N ALA A 53 -2.34 3.24 18.13
CA ALA A 53 -3.49 3.60 18.97
C ALA A 53 -4.14 4.95 18.55
N VAL A 54 -3.33 5.93 18.15
CA VAL A 54 -3.81 7.21 17.61
C VAL A 54 -4.53 7.01 16.27
N GLN A 55 -3.95 6.23 15.35
CA GLN A 55 -4.56 5.93 14.05
C GLN A 55 -5.91 5.23 14.21
N LEU A 56 -6.01 4.23 15.10
CA LEU A 56 -7.26 3.50 15.37
C LEU A 56 -8.36 4.44 15.87
N ARG A 57 -8.04 5.26 16.88
CA ARG A 57 -8.97 6.25 17.44
C ARG A 57 -9.42 7.26 16.38
N ASP A 58 -8.50 7.73 15.55
CA ASP A 58 -8.80 8.74 14.53
C ASP A 58 -9.71 8.16 13.42
N LEU A 59 -9.52 6.88 13.04
CA LEU A 59 -10.42 6.16 12.12
C LEU A 59 -11.83 6.03 12.69
N GLU A 60 -11.97 5.59 13.94
CA GLU A 60 -13.27 5.50 14.62
C GLU A 60 -13.95 6.87 14.73
N ALA A 61 -13.19 7.93 15.02
CA ALA A 61 -13.71 9.29 15.17
C ALA A 61 -14.33 9.84 13.87
N VAL A 62 -13.88 9.39 12.69
CA VAL A 62 -14.49 9.74 11.39
C VAL A 62 -15.51 8.69 10.91
N GLY A 63 -15.83 7.69 11.73
CA GLY A 63 -16.84 6.66 11.44
C GLY A 63 -16.31 5.44 10.69
N VAL A 64 -14.99 5.33 10.47
CA VAL A 64 -14.41 4.13 9.83
C VAL A 64 -14.30 3.01 10.86
N THR A 65 -15.21 2.05 10.76
CA THR A 65 -15.24 0.82 11.57
C THR A 65 -14.71 -0.37 10.79
N TRP A 66 -14.20 -1.39 11.47
CA TRP A 66 -13.71 -2.63 10.83
C TRP A 66 -14.26 -3.89 11.51
N ASP A 67 -14.30 -4.97 10.74
CA ASP A 67 -14.76 -6.28 11.17
C ASP A 67 -13.58 -7.10 11.70
N GLY A 68 -13.80 -7.81 12.80
CA GLY A 68 -12.76 -8.64 13.43
C GLY A 68 -11.66 -7.83 14.14
N GLY A 69 -10.55 -8.51 14.41
CA GLY A 69 -9.40 -7.91 15.09
C GLY A 69 -8.42 -7.23 14.14
N VAL A 70 -7.66 -6.27 14.67
CA VAL A 70 -6.57 -5.62 13.94
C VAL A 70 -5.42 -6.61 13.73
N VAL A 71 -5.09 -6.87 12.48
CA VAL A 71 -3.96 -7.73 12.10
C VAL A 71 -2.67 -6.92 12.04
N ARG A 72 -1.55 -7.49 12.50
CA ARG A 72 -0.22 -6.88 12.48
C ARG A 72 0.74 -7.73 11.65
N GLN A 73 1.51 -7.11 10.77
CA GLN A 73 2.44 -7.82 9.89
C GLN A 73 3.61 -8.46 10.64
N THR A 74 4.05 -7.88 11.75
CA THR A 74 5.10 -8.45 12.61
C THR A 74 4.76 -9.84 13.16
N ALA A 75 3.46 -10.15 13.32
CA ALA A 75 3.01 -11.46 13.80
C ALA A 75 2.93 -12.53 12.70
N ARG A 76 3.30 -12.20 11.46
CA ARG A 76 2.97 -13.00 10.26
C ARG A 76 4.18 -13.54 9.50
N GLY A 77 5.36 -13.47 10.12
CA GLY A 77 6.65 -13.88 9.55
C GLY A 77 6.62 -15.23 8.84
N ARG A 78 5.94 -16.23 9.41
CA ARG A 78 5.83 -17.57 8.82
C ARG A 78 5.22 -17.56 7.41
N LEU A 79 4.18 -16.76 7.17
CA LEU A 79 3.52 -16.69 5.87
C LEU A 79 4.47 -16.15 4.79
N TYR A 80 5.27 -15.16 5.15
CA TYR A 80 6.25 -14.56 4.24
C TYR A 80 7.41 -15.51 3.95
N GLU A 81 7.92 -16.20 4.97
CA GLU A 81 8.97 -17.21 4.80
C GLU A 81 8.50 -18.37 3.93
N ASP A 82 7.26 -18.82 4.09
CA ASP A 82 6.66 -19.86 3.25
C ASP A 82 6.51 -19.38 1.79
N ALA A 83 6.12 -18.12 1.55
CA ALA A 83 6.05 -17.56 0.21
C ALA A 83 7.44 -17.43 -0.45
N ILE A 84 8.45 -16.94 0.29
CA ILE A 84 9.84 -16.84 -0.20
C ILE A 84 10.39 -18.22 -0.54
N ARG A 85 10.16 -19.22 0.33
CA ARG A 85 10.59 -20.60 0.11
C ARG A 85 9.96 -21.17 -1.15
N ARG A 86 8.64 -21.03 -1.35
CA ARG A 86 7.95 -21.49 -2.57
C ARG A 86 8.53 -20.88 -3.84
N LEU A 87 8.83 -19.58 -3.83
CA LEU A 87 9.47 -18.90 -4.96
C LEU A 87 10.92 -19.39 -5.16
N GLY A 88 11.66 -19.64 -4.07
CA GLY A 88 13.01 -20.20 -4.08
C GLY A 88 13.06 -21.61 -4.66
N ASP A 89 12.20 -22.51 -4.20
CA ASP A 89 12.08 -23.89 -4.68
C ASP A 89 11.74 -23.93 -6.19
N ALA A 90 11.02 -22.92 -6.69
CA ALA A 90 10.71 -22.73 -8.11
C ALA A 90 11.82 -22.06 -8.93
N GLY A 91 12.97 -21.71 -8.33
CA GLY A 91 14.07 -21.02 -9.01
C GLY A 91 13.79 -19.55 -9.36
N LEU A 92 12.76 -18.96 -8.75
CA LEU A 92 12.28 -17.60 -9.04
C LEU A 92 12.92 -16.54 -8.15
N THR A 93 13.96 -16.88 -7.36
CA THR A 93 14.64 -15.92 -6.50
C THR A 93 16.16 -15.99 -6.65
N TYR A 94 16.84 -14.95 -6.19
CA TYR A 94 18.30 -14.93 -6.08
C TYR A 94 18.76 -13.93 -5.01
N GLU A 95 20.00 -14.12 -4.55
CA GLU A 95 20.65 -13.23 -3.60
C GLU A 95 21.21 -11.98 -4.30
N CYS A 96 20.96 -10.82 -3.70
CA CYS A 96 21.48 -9.54 -4.16
C CYS A 96 22.27 -8.86 -3.04
N PHE A 97 23.49 -8.42 -3.37
CA PHE A 97 24.40 -7.76 -2.45
C PHE A 97 24.55 -6.26 -2.75
N CYS A 98 23.83 -5.75 -3.76
CA CYS A 98 23.88 -4.34 -4.13
C CYS A 98 23.31 -3.45 -3.02
N THR A 99 24.01 -2.37 -2.69
CA THR A 99 23.47 -1.29 -1.87
C THR A 99 22.49 -0.43 -2.67
N ARG A 100 21.65 0.36 -1.98
CA ARG A 100 20.78 1.34 -2.64
C ARG A 100 21.57 2.34 -3.48
N ARG A 101 22.72 2.78 -2.97
CA ARG A 101 23.63 3.70 -3.67
C ARG A 101 24.17 3.08 -4.96
N GLU A 102 24.70 1.85 -4.89
CA GLU A 102 25.20 1.12 -6.05
C GLU A 102 24.12 0.93 -7.13
N ILE A 103 22.85 0.73 -6.75
CA ILE A 103 21.72 0.62 -7.69
C ILE A 103 21.41 1.98 -8.34
N GLN A 104 21.41 3.06 -7.56
CA GLN A 104 21.13 4.41 -8.07
C GLN A 104 22.22 4.94 -9.01
N GLU A 105 23.48 4.57 -8.75
CA GLU A 105 24.64 4.97 -9.56
C GLU A 105 24.82 4.08 -10.81
N ALA A 106 24.08 2.96 -10.93
CA ALA A 106 24.20 2.06 -12.05
C ALA A 106 23.59 2.66 -13.34
N PRO A 107 24.21 2.41 -14.52
CA PRO A 107 23.61 2.76 -15.80
C PRO A 107 22.21 2.13 -15.93
N SER A 108 21.20 2.97 -16.09
CA SER A 108 19.82 2.53 -16.29
C SER A 108 19.53 2.39 -17.79
N ALA A 109 18.76 1.38 -18.17
CA ALA A 109 18.30 1.28 -19.56
C ALA A 109 17.44 2.52 -19.93
N PRO A 110 17.40 2.95 -21.20
CA PRO A 110 16.74 4.20 -21.63
C PRO A 110 15.25 4.35 -21.26
N HIS A 111 14.60 3.28 -20.81
CA HIS A 111 13.19 3.24 -20.40
C HIS A 111 12.96 2.57 -19.03
N ALA A 112 14.03 2.30 -18.28
CA ALA A 112 13.89 1.75 -16.94
C ALA A 112 13.40 2.84 -15.98
N PRO A 113 12.40 2.56 -15.12
CA PRO A 113 12.00 3.48 -14.07
C PRO A 113 13.20 3.87 -13.20
N GLN A 114 13.18 5.09 -12.68
CA GLN A 114 14.22 5.54 -11.75
C GLN A 114 14.33 4.57 -10.57
N GLY A 115 15.52 4.02 -10.34
CA GLY A 115 15.78 3.05 -9.27
C GLY A 115 15.45 1.59 -9.59
N ALA A 116 15.09 1.27 -10.84
CA ALA A 116 14.96 -0.11 -11.30
C ALA A 116 16.27 -0.88 -11.11
N TYR A 117 16.17 -2.15 -10.74
CA TYR A 117 17.35 -2.96 -10.48
C TYR A 117 18.13 -3.26 -11.78
N PRO A 118 19.45 -2.97 -11.85
CA PRO A 118 20.26 -3.16 -13.06
C PRO A 118 20.64 -4.61 -13.38
N GLY A 119 20.23 -5.59 -12.56
CA GLY A 119 20.54 -7.01 -12.80
C GLY A 119 21.94 -7.47 -12.34
N THR A 120 22.72 -6.63 -11.65
CA THR A 120 24.13 -6.89 -11.31
C THR A 120 24.39 -8.22 -10.62
N CYS A 121 23.52 -8.65 -9.71
CA CYS A 121 23.65 -9.91 -8.97
C CYS A 121 22.81 -11.06 -9.56
N ARG A 122 22.09 -10.82 -10.66
CA ARG A 122 21.08 -11.77 -11.18
C ARG A 122 21.69 -13.11 -11.59
N ASN A 123 22.89 -13.09 -12.14
CA ASN A 123 23.54 -14.27 -12.73
C ASN A 123 24.92 -14.55 -12.10
N LEU A 124 25.13 -14.18 -10.83
CA LEU A 124 26.39 -14.48 -10.13
C LEU A 124 26.65 -15.98 -10.10
N ASP A 125 27.89 -16.35 -10.43
CA ASP A 125 28.33 -17.72 -10.26
C ASP A 125 28.45 -18.09 -8.77
N PRO A 126 28.58 -19.39 -8.43
CA PRO A 126 28.66 -19.81 -7.03
C PRO A 126 29.83 -19.21 -6.24
N ALA A 127 30.99 -19.00 -6.87
CA ALA A 127 32.18 -18.47 -6.21
C ALA A 127 32.05 -16.97 -5.94
N GLU A 128 31.56 -16.20 -6.92
CA GLU A 128 31.27 -14.77 -6.75
C GLU A 128 30.22 -14.53 -5.67
N ARG A 129 29.18 -15.37 -5.63
CA ARG A 129 28.11 -15.30 -4.64
C ARG A 129 28.64 -15.56 -3.23
N GLU A 130 29.44 -16.61 -3.06
CA GLU A 130 30.04 -16.93 -1.78
C GLU A 130 30.99 -15.83 -1.31
N PHE A 131 31.83 -15.30 -2.21
CA PHE A 131 32.68 -14.15 -1.91
C PHE A 131 31.86 -12.93 -1.46
N LYS A 132 30.79 -12.55 -2.18
CA LYS A 132 29.95 -11.41 -1.78
C LYS A 132 29.21 -11.66 -0.46
N ARG A 133 28.79 -12.89 -0.19
CA ARG A 133 28.17 -13.29 1.09
C ARG A 133 29.12 -13.11 2.27
N SER A 134 30.42 -13.36 2.07
CA SER A 134 31.45 -13.11 3.10
C SER A 134 31.62 -11.62 3.45
N ILE A 135 31.23 -10.71 2.55
CA ILE A 135 31.40 -9.26 2.72
C ILE A 135 30.18 -8.63 3.38
N ARG A 136 28.97 -9.04 2.99
CA ARG A 136 27.72 -8.42 3.45
C ARG A 136 26.53 -9.37 3.32
N PRO A 137 25.50 -9.21 4.15
CA PRO A 137 24.27 -9.99 4.03
C PRO A 137 23.55 -9.68 2.71
N ALA A 138 22.90 -10.70 2.16
CA ALA A 138 22.13 -10.59 0.93
C ALA A 138 20.69 -10.13 1.20
N ALA A 139 20.15 -9.31 0.30
CA ALA A 139 18.72 -9.26 0.07
C ALA A 139 18.29 -10.44 -0.83
N ILE A 140 17.02 -10.83 -0.75
CA ILE A 140 16.41 -11.77 -1.69
C ILE A 140 15.57 -10.98 -2.68
N ARG A 141 15.82 -11.17 -3.98
CA ARG A 141 15.04 -10.56 -5.07
C ARG A 141 14.23 -11.61 -5.81
N LEU A 142 13.11 -11.17 -6.39
CA LEU A 142 12.40 -11.93 -7.40
C LEU A 142 13.23 -11.93 -8.69
N ARG A 143 13.27 -13.07 -9.39
CA ARG A 143 13.79 -13.22 -10.75
C ARG A 143 12.62 -13.08 -11.73
N SER A 144 12.24 -11.84 -12.05
CA SER A 144 11.09 -11.58 -12.91
C SER A 144 11.35 -12.05 -14.34
N ALA A 145 10.43 -12.82 -14.89
CA ALA A 145 10.48 -13.32 -16.28
C ALA A 145 9.87 -12.34 -17.29
N VAL A 146 9.18 -11.31 -16.80
CA VAL A 146 8.53 -10.26 -17.58
C VAL A 146 9.10 -8.90 -17.20
N GLN A 147 9.00 -7.94 -18.11
CA GLN A 147 9.36 -6.54 -17.86
C GLN A 147 8.14 -5.65 -17.63
N GLU A 148 6.95 -6.16 -17.92
CA GLU A 148 5.67 -5.47 -17.80
C GLU A 148 4.58 -6.47 -17.39
N PHE A 149 3.60 -5.99 -16.66
CA PHE A 149 2.37 -6.72 -16.35
C PHE A 149 1.19 -5.74 -16.38
N THR A 150 0.04 -6.19 -16.84
CA THR A 150 -1.17 -5.35 -16.95
C THR A 150 -2.15 -5.72 -15.86
N VAL A 151 -2.74 -4.71 -15.24
CA VAL A 151 -3.81 -4.86 -14.26
C VAL A 151 -5.03 -4.06 -14.67
N HIS A 152 -6.21 -4.53 -14.30
CA HIS A 152 -7.44 -3.77 -14.41
C HIS A 152 -7.70 -3.01 -13.11
N ASP A 153 -7.92 -1.71 -13.20
CA ASP A 153 -8.35 -0.86 -12.10
C ASP A 153 -9.76 -0.31 -12.38
N VAL A 154 -10.65 -0.36 -11.38
CA VAL A 154 -12.04 0.09 -11.49
C VAL A 154 -12.15 1.56 -11.92
N LEU A 155 -11.17 2.38 -11.53
CA LEU A 155 -11.15 3.81 -11.80
C LEU A 155 -10.26 4.16 -13.00
N HIS A 156 -9.14 3.47 -13.20
CA HIS A 156 -8.17 3.79 -14.25
C HIS A 156 -8.24 2.89 -15.50
N GLY A 157 -9.04 1.82 -15.48
CA GLY A 157 -9.12 0.84 -16.56
C GLY A 157 -7.87 -0.05 -16.63
N GLU A 158 -7.51 -0.49 -17.84
CA GLU A 158 -6.28 -1.25 -18.07
C GLU A 158 -5.05 -0.39 -17.82
N PHE A 159 -4.17 -0.86 -16.93
CA PHE A 159 -2.94 -0.20 -16.56
C PHE A 159 -1.75 -1.15 -16.75
N PRO A 160 -0.99 -1.02 -17.85
CA PRO A 160 0.30 -1.69 -17.99
C PRO A 160 1.34 -0.98 -17.11
N GLY A 161 2.21 -1.74 -16.47
CA GLY A 161 3.35 -1.13 -15.79
C GLY A 161 4.53 -2.06 -15.55
N VAL A 162 5.66 -1.43 -15.26
CA VAL A 162 6.97 -2.09 -15.22
C VAL A 162 7.06 -3.08 -14.07
N VAL A 163 7.58 -4.26 -14.41
CA VAL A 163 7.97 -5.31 -13.48
C VAL A 163 9.48 -5.51 -13.57
N ASP A 164 10.16 -5.28 -12.46
CA ASP A 164 11.60 -5.51 -12.32
C ASP A 164 11.89 -6.63 -11.31
N ASP A 165 13.16 -6.89 -11.05
CA ASP A 165 13.60 -7.82 -10.00
C ASP A 165 13.53 -7.14 -8.63
N PHE A 166 12.31 -6.87 -8.15
CA PHE A 166 12.12 -6.20 -6.88
C PHE A 166 12.51 -7.09 -5.68
N VAL A 167 12.83 -6.43 -4.57
CA VAL A 167 13.22 -7.09 -3.32
C VAL A 167 12.01 -7.76 -2.69
N LEU A 168 12.16 -9.02 -2.26
CA LEU A 168 11.19 -9.80 -1.48
C LEU A 168 11.54 -9.76 0.02
N ARG A 169 12.84 -9.82 0.34
CA ARG A 169 13.39 -9.67 1.69
C ARG A 169 14.65 -8.83 1.64
N ARG A 170 14.73 -7.82 2.49
CA ARG A 170 15.89 -6.92 2.61
C ARG A 170 17.08 -7.66 3.22
N ASN A 171 18.25 -7.05 3.11
CA ASN A 171 19.49 -7.59 3.68
C ASN A 171 19.53 -7.56 5.21
N ASP A 172 18.67 -6.77 5.85
CA ASP A 172 18.44 -6.77 7.30
C ASP A 172 17.37 -7.77 7.74
N GLY A 173 16.88 -8.61 6.81
CA GLY A 173 15.88 -9.64 7.09
C GLY A 173 14.43 -9.16 7.04
N VAL A 174 14.18 -7.86 6.95
CA VAL A 174 12.81 -7.31 6.88
C VAL A 174 12.16 -7.68 5.54
N VAL A 175 10.95 -8.24 5.61
CA VAL A 175 10.15 -8.57 4.42
C VAL A 175 9.74 -7.28 3.70
N ALA A 176 9.86 -7.27 2.38
CA ALA A 176 9.55 -6.10 1.57
C ALA A 176 8.03 -5.94 1.37
N TYR A 177 7.59 -4.68 1.28
CA TYR A 177 6.20 -4.28 1.07
C TYR A 177 5.46 -5.11 0.01
N ASN A 178 6.02 -5.22 -1.21
CA ASN A 178 5.36 -5.94 -2.31
C ASN A 178 5.05 -7.41 -2.00
N LEU A 179 5.88 -8.09 -1.21
CA LEU A 179 5.61 -9.46 -0.80
C LEU A 179 4.57 -9.49 0.32
N ALA A 180 4.77 -8.69 1.36
CA ALA A 180 3.91 -8.70 2.54
C ALA A 180 2.44 -8.44 2.18
N VAL A 181 2.17 -7.39 1.38
CA VAL A 181 0.78 -7.04 1.03
C VAL A 181 0.07 -8.10 0.20
N VAL A 182 0.78 -8.76 -0.73
CA VAL A 182 0.19 -9.81 -1.58
C VAL A 182 -0.16 -11.05 -0.74
N VAL A 183 0.76 -11.46 0.12
CA VAL A 183 0.56 -12.62 1.00
C VAL A 183 -0.55 -12.34 2.02
N ASP A 184 -0.57 -11.14 2.59
CA ASP A 184 -1.57 -10.77 3.60
C ASP A 184 -2.97 -10.59 3.01
N ASP A 185 -3.08 -9.94 1.85
CA ASP A 185 -4.37 -9.80 1.19
C ASP A 185 -4.96 -11.20 0.88
N ALA A 186 -4.14 -12.14 0.40
CA ALA A 186 -4.58 -13.52 0.15
C ALA A 186 -5.03 -14.27 1.42
N ASP A 187 -4.21 -14.25 2.47
CA ASP A 187 -4.50 -14.96 3.72
C ASP A 187 -5.71 -14.39 4.47
N GLN A 188 -5.95 -13.09 4.37
CA GLN A 188 -7.12 -12.43 4.97
C GLN A 188 -8.39 -12.51 4.13
N GLY A 189 -8.34 -13.11 2.92
CA GLY A 189 -9.48 -13.16 2.01
C GLY A 189 -9.86 -11.79 1.43
N VAL A 190 -8.89 -10.87 1.35
CA VAL A 190 -9.08 -9.57 0.70
C VAL A 190 -9.19 -9.78 -0.80
N ASP A 191 -10.34 -9.39 -1.34
CA ASP A 191 -10.62 -9.40 -2.78
C ASP A 191 -10.92 -8.00 -3.33
N GLN A 192 -10.80 -6.95 -2.51
CA GLN A 192 -10.90 -5.55 -2.92
C GLN A 192 -9.83 -4.67 -2.25
N VAL A 193 -9.05 -3.97 -3.07
CA VAL A 193 -7.96 -3.09 -2.64
C VAL A 193 -8.24 -1.67 -3.11
N VAL A 194 -8.61 -0.82 -2.16
CA VAL A 194 -8.76 0.63 -2.38
C VAL A 194 -7.62 1.37 -1.70
N ARG A 195 -6.88 2.18 -2.47
CA ARG A 195 -5.72 2.94 -1.98
C ARG A 195 -5.44 4.17 -2.85
N GLY A 196 -4.55 5.05 -2.42
CA GLY A 196 -4.17 6.23 -3.19
C GLY A 196 -3.60 5.89 -4.56
N ASP A 197 -3.89 6.72 -5.57
CA ASP A 197 -3.42 6.56 -6.95
C ASP A 197 -1.91 6.67 -7.13
N ASP A 198 -1.20 7.23 -6.15
CA ASP A 198 0.25 7.17 -6.06
C ASP A 198 0.81 5.74 -5.96
N LEU A 199 -0.01 4.78 -5.55
CA LEU A 199 0.36 3.36 -5.48
C LEU A 199 -0.01 2.57 -6.73
N LEU A 200 -0.74 3.15 -7.70
CA LEU A 200 -1.11 2.46 -8.95
C LEU A 200 0.11 1.87 -9.69
N PRO A 201 1.25 2.59 -9.83
CA PRO A 201 2.45 2.05 -10.49
C PRO A 201 3.09 0.84 -9.79
N SER A 202 2.73 0.56 -8.52
CA SER A 202 3.21 -0.62 -7.79
C SER A 202 2.38 -1.88 -8.06
N THR A 203 1.13 -1.71 -8.52
CA THR A 203 0.15 -2.78 -8.66
C THR A 203 0.55 -3.86 -9.66
N PRO A 204 1.13 -3.55 -10.85
CA PRO A 204 1.64 -4.56 -11.77
C PRO A 204 2.65 -5.54 -11.14
N ARG A 205 3.57 -5.06 -10.31
CA ARG A 205 4.54 -5.91 -9.60
C ARG A 205 3.86 -6.85 -8.62
N GLN A 206 2.88 -6.35 -7.88
CA GLN A 206 2.11 -7.11 -6.89
C GLN A 206 1.23 -8.15 -7.58
N ALA A 207 0.58 -7.80 -8.69
CA ALA A 207 -0.24 -8.72 -9.47
C ALA A 207 0.62 -9.82 -10.13
N TYR A 208 1.79 -9.45 -10.67
CA TYR A 208 2.74 -10.44 -11.18
C TYR A 208 3.19 -11.40 -10.08
N LEU A 209 3.55 -10.89 -8.90
CA LEU A 209 3.90 -11.74 -7.76
C LEU A 209 2.77 -12.69 -7.36
N ALA A 210 1.54 -12.18 -7.28
CA ALA A 210 0.36 -12.97 -6.97
C ALA A 210 0.18 -14.12 -7.98
N SER A 211 0.37 -13.84 -9.28
CA SER A 211 0.31 -14.88 -10.33
C SER A 211 1.34 -15.99 -10.11
N LEU A 212 2.58 -15.66 -9.73
CA LEU A 212 3.63 -16.65 -9.45
C LEU A 212 3.33 -17.49 -8.20
N LEU A 213 2.58 -16.94 -7.25
CA LEU A 213 2.16 -17.61 -6.02
C LEU A 213 0.82 -18.35 -6.17
N ASN A 214 0.19 -18.31 -7.35
CA ASN A 214 -1.16 -18.80 -7.61
C ASN A 214 -2.22 -18.17 -6.67
N ILE A 215 -2.08 -16.87 -6.43
CA ILE A 215 -3.01 -16.07 -5.63
C ILE A 215 -3.97 -15.33 -6.59
N PRO A 216 -5.29 -15.40 -6.38
CA PRO A 216 -6.25 -14.60 -7.13
C PRO A 216 -6.00 -13.10 -6.97
N LEU A 217 -6.17 -12.34 -8.05
CA LEU A 217 -6.05 -10.88 -8.00
C LEU A 217 -7.30 -10.27 -7.36
N PRO A 218 -7.16 -9.31 -6.43
CA PRO A 218 -8.28 -8.53 -5.95
C PRO A 218 -8.74 -7.53 -7.02
N GLU A 219 -9.95 -7.01 -6.86
CA GLU A 219 -10.41 -5.80 -7.51
C GLU A 219 -9.62 -4.60 -6.98
N TYR A 220 -8.97 -3.85 -7.87
CA TYR A 220 -8.22 -2.64 -7.51
C TYR A 220 -9.05 -1.39 -7.80
N ALA A 221 -9.03 -0.42 -6.88
CA ALA A 221 -9.49 0.93 -7.12
C ALA A 221 -8.48 1.95 -6.56
N HIS A 222 -7.86 2.72 -7.45
CA HIS A 222 -6.89 3.73 -7.09
C HIS A 222 -7.56 5.11 -7.04
N VAL A 223 -7.67 5.68 -5.83
CA VAL A 223 -8.45 6.89 -5.57
C VAL A 223 -7.56 8.14 -5.52
N PRO A 224 -8.04 9.31 -6.00
CA PRO A 224 -7.20 10.51 -6.07
C PRO A 224 -6.71 10.96 -4.71
N LEU A 225 -5.46 11.43 -4.66
CA LEU A 225 -4.88 11.98 -3.44
C LEU A 225 -5.56 13.25 -2.94
N VAL A 226 -5.31 13.53 -1.65
CA VAL A 226 -5.43 14.89 -1.11
C VAL A 226 -4.07 15.57 -1.17
N VAL A 227 -4.05 16.77 -1.75
CA VAL A 227 -2.84 17.55 -2.01
C VAL A 227 -2.91 18.91 -1.32
N ASN A 228 -1.76 19.55 -1.12
CA ASN A 228 -1.67 20.92 -0.66
C ASN A 228 -1.94 21.92 -1.82
N SER A 229 -1.86 23.22 -1.55
CA SER A 229 -2.05 24.28 -2.54
C SER A 229 -1.10 24.22 -3.73
N ASP A 230 0.07 23.62 -3.55
CA ASP A 230 1.11 23.47 -4.57
C ASP A 230 0.94 22.17 -5.37
N GLY A 231 -0.12 21.39 -5.10
CA GLY A 231 -0.38 20.10 -5.75
C GLY A 231 0.49 18.95 -5.22
N ALA A 232 1.27 19.16 -4.17
CA ALA A 232 2.07 18.11 -3.54
C ALA A 232 1.22 17.28 -2.57
N ARG A 233 1.53 15.99 -2.45
CA ARG A 233 0.89 15.10 -1.46
C ARG A 233 1.00 15.70 -0.06
N LEU A 234 -0.11 15.74 0.66
CA LEU A 234 -0.15 16.22 2.03
C LEU A 234 0.83 15.46 2.93
N ALA A 235 1.52 16.22 3.76
CA ALA A 235 2.42 15.77 4.81
C ALA A 235 2.27 16.68 6.04
N LYS A 236 2.86 16.27 7.17
CA LYS A 236 2.79 17.03 8.43
C LYS A 236 3.32 18.47 8.33
N ARG A 237 4.18 18.75 7.35
CA ARG A 237 4.73 20.11 7.10
C ARG A 237 3.69 21.09 6.54
N ASP A 238 2.56 20.60 6.04
CA ASP A 238 1.52 21.41 5.39
C ASP A 238 0.52 22.03 6.39
N GLY A 239 0.89 22.12 7.67
CA GLY A 239 0.09 22.74 8.72
C GLY A 239 -0.89 21.77 9.40
N ALA A 240 -2.09 22.26 9.74
CA ALA A 240 -3.11 21.47 10.42
C ALA A 240 -3.76 20.46 9.46
N VAL A 241 -3.24 19.23 9.48
CA VAL A 241 -3.64 18.16 8.56
C VAL A 241 -4.03 16.86 9.27
N THR A 242 -3.84 16.76 10.58
CA THR A 242 -4.30 15.62 11.40
C THR A 242 -5.56 15.99 12.18
N LEU A 243 -6.31 15.00 12.70
CA LEU A 243 -7.45 15.30 13.58
C LEU A 243 -7.03 16.04 14.85
N ALA A 244 -5.85 15.74 15.39
CA ALA A 244 -5.33 16.41 16.56
C ALA A 244 -5.05 17.90 16.28
N ASP A 245 -4.41 18.22 15.15
CA ASP A 245 -4.14 19.60 14.78
C ASP A 245 -5.44 20.38 14.53
N LEU A 246 -6.40 19.74 13.86
CA LEU A 246 -7.69 20.35 13.53
C LEU A 246 -8.56 20.56 14.77
N ALA A 247 -8.52 19.63 15.73
CA ALA A 247 -9.16 19.81 17.03
C ALA A 247 -8.53 20.99 17.79
N GLY A 248 -7.20 21.16 17.71
CA GLY A 248 -6.50 22.34 18.27
C GLY A 248 -6.95 23.66 17.63
N ALA A 249 -7.44 23.62 16.39
CA ALA A 249 -8.03 24.76 15.68
C ALA A 249 -9.56 24.88 15.87
N GLY A 250 -10.19 24.05 16.73
CA GLY A 250 -11.63 24.09 17.00
C GLY A 250 -12.50 23.32 16.00
N VAL A 251 -11.92 22.54 15.09
CA VAL A 251 -12.64 21.72 14.11
C VAL A 251 -12.89 20.33 14.67
N SER A 252 -14.17 19.94 14.81
CA SER A 252 -14.54 18.61 15.31
C SER A 252 -14.29 17.49 14.29
N ALA A 253 -14.10 16.25 14.76
CA ALA A 253 -13.96 15.08 13.87
C ALA A 253 -15.16 14.89 12.94
N ASN A 254 -16.39 15.20 13.41
CA ASN A 254 -17.59 15.20 12.57
C ASN A 254 -17.49 16.23 11.44
N ALA A 255 -17.04 17.45 11.74
CA ALA A 255 -16.85 18.48 10.73
C ALA A 255 -15.76 18.10 9.70
N VAL A 256 -14.68 17.44 10.16
CA VAL A 256 -13.66 16.88 9.26
C VAL A 256 -14.27 15.81 8.36
N ARG A 257 -14.97 14.82 8.91
CA ARG A 257 -15.65 13.77 8.15
C ARG A 257 -16.60 14.35 7.10
N ASP A 258 -17.45 15.30 7.49
CA ASP A 258 -18.43 15.91 6.58
C ASP A 258 -17.74 16.67 5.44
N ARG A 259 -16.62 17.34 5.72
CA ARG A 259 -15.79 17.98 4.67
C ARG A 259 -15.13 16.96 3.74
N LEU A 260 -14.65 15.84 4.28
CA LEU A 260 -14.12 14.74 3.48
C LEU A 260 -15.20 14.10 2.59
N LEU A 261 -16.42 13.92 3.10
CA LEU A 261 -17.57 13.44 2.31
C LEU A 261 -17.95 14.44 1.21
N ALA A 262 -17.98 15.74 1.52
CA ALA A 262 -18.22 16.77 0.53
C ALA A 262 -17.17 16.75 -0.59
N SER A 263 -15.90 16.49 -0.27
CA SER A 263 -14.82 16.32 -1.27
C SER A 263 -15.00 15.12 -2.21
N LEU A 264 -15.96 14.25 -1.91
CA LEU A 264 -16.32 13.05 -2.67
C LEU A 264 -17.68 13.17 -3.36
N ASN A 265 -18.30 14.35 -3.31
CA ASN A 265 -19.69 14.58 -3.73
C ASN A 265 -20.70 13.71 -2.96
N LEU A 266 -20.41 13.38 -1.69
CA LEU A 266 -21.29 12.60 -0.82
C LEU A 266 -21.97 13.49 0.22
N PRO A 267 -23.17 13.12 0.70
CA PRO A 267 -23.86 13.88 1.73
C PRO A 267 -23.07 13.88 3.04
N ALA A 268 -23.16 14.98 3.78
CA ALA A 268 -22.64 15.07 5.15
C ALA A 268 -23.40 14.12 6.09
N GLY A 269 -22.78 13.78 7.22
CA GLY A 269 -23.31 12.84 8.20
C GLY A 269 -22.49 11.57 8.31
N THR A 270 -23.10 10.52 8.85
CA THR A 270 -22.45 9.21 9.10
C THR A 270 -22.01 8.53 7.80
N LEU A 271 -21.04 7.61 7.88
CA LEU A 271 -20.61 6.85 6.69
C LEU A 271 -21.74 5.96 6.16
N GLU A 272 -22.67 5.51 7.02
CA GLU A 272 -23.85 4.76 6.63
C GLU A 272 -24.83 5.60 5.78
N GLN A 273 -24.98 6.89 6.10
CA GLN A 273 -25.75 7.82 5.27
C GLN A 273 -25.07 8.09 3.93
N ALA A 274 -23.74 8.28 3.93
CA ALA A 274 -22.97 8.43 2.71
C ALA A 274 -23.00 7.17 1.83
N LEU A 275 -23.00 5.98 2.45
CA LEU A 275 -23.06 4.69 1.78
C LEU A 275 -24.33 4.54 0.93
N ALA A 276 -25.47 5.04 1.41
CA ALA A 276 -26.73 4.99 0.67
C ALA A 276 -26.69 5.81 -0.65
N ALA A 277 -25.80 6.79 -0.74
CA ALA A 277 -25.58 7.61 -1.93
C ALA A 277 -24.29 7.26 -2.69
N PHE A 278 -23.53 6.27 -2.22
CA PHE A 278 -22.21 5.98 -2.74
C PHE A 278 -22.28 5.27 -4.09
N ASN A 279 -21.64 5.87 -5.10
CA ASN A 279 -21.44 5.28 -6.42
C ASN A 279 -20.00 5.51 -6.89
N PRO A 280 -19.18 4.45 -7.03
CA PRO A 280 -17.81 4.57 -7.54
C PRO A 280 -17.69 5.33 -8.87
N ALA A 281 -18.69 5.20 -9.75
CA ALA A 281 -18.67 5.83 -11.07
C ALA A 281 -18.75 7.37 -11.01
N THR A 282 -19.32 7.94 -9.94
CA THR A 282 -19.52 9.39 -9.78
C THR A 282 -18.43 10.05 -8.93
N LEU A 283 -17.45 9.29 -8.45
CA LEU A 283 -16.36 9.84 -7.65
C LEU A 283 -15.52 10.85 -8.45
N PRO A 284 -15.11 11.98 -7.83
CA PRO A 284 -14.11 12.86 -8.43
C PRO A 284 -12.85 12.09 -8.80
N ARG A 285 -12.30 12.37 -9.99
CA ARG A 285 -11.09 11.72 -10.53
C ARG A 285 -9.83 12.57 -10.40
N GLN A 286 -9.97 13.80 -9.92
CA GLN A 286 -8.86 14.73 -9.74
C GLN A 286 -8.44 14.78 -8.26
N PRO A 287 -7.15 15.07 -7.97
CA PRO A 287 -6.70 15.32 -6.61
C PRO A 287 -7.53 16.41 -5.94
N TRP A 288 -7.82 16.24 -4.66
CA TRP A 288 -8.55 17.24 -3.89
C TRP A 288 -7.57 18.14 -3.12
N VAL A 289 -7.69 19.46 -3.30
CA VAL A 289 -6.82 20.43 -2.62
C VAL A 289 -7.35 20.69 -1.21
N TRP A 290 -6.51 20.43 -0.21
CA TRP A 290 -6.80 20.78 1.18
C TRP A 290 -6.49 22.24 1.45
N SER A 291 -7.49 23.00 1.91
CA SER A 291 -7.36 24.44 2.14
C SER A 291 -7.16 24.83 3.62
N GLY A 292 -6.83 23.88 4.51
CA GLY A 292 -6.67 24.14 5.94
C GLY A 292 -8.01 24.26 6.70
N PRO A 293 -7.98 24.41 8.04
CA PRO A 293 -9.17 24.60 8.87
C PRO A 293 -10.01 25.81 8.45
#